data_AF-A0A966WBA9-F1
#
_entry.id   AF-A0A966WBA9-F1
#
_cell.length_a   1.000
_cell.length_b   1.000
_cell.length_c   1.000
_cell.angle_alpha   90.00
_cell.angle_beta   90.00
_cell.angle_gamma   90.00
#
_symmetry.space_group_name_H-M   'P 1'
#
loop_
_entity.id
_entity.type
_entity.pdbx_description
1 polymer ?
#
loop_
_entity_poly.entity_id
_entity_poly.type
_entity_poly.pdbx_seq_one_letter_code
_entity_poly.pdbx_strand_id
1 'polypeptide(L)'
;EQRFGAAAAVIEVPEVDVRVAFVLSVMVGHLFGYEAAMAIDSLARPLRQTREVVEHAVERGGQGSALLDKVHAEIGLPAKRFFDALATGAYDGNLEVSTAVRLVGILRTAMSPNPLQAYQRDSGKIATPETLLDDITAALTRAIDELTRPVDAIKHQAKTITVGISRSEEGLLDRALVKAVLGAGAARERLPYGVLKVLADLDPAVSQVVGFTRYRIEGDPSLPESTIAIVDRGGIARDLQSRVDTTNALRGTKRRVAMSQEVLVARGRRDNRTVIFIPETKGQETTGITLLHVLFHDRLPAGVMKQVLAGYDNRYDRLVDAVTETESTFREDRLGEVSVADALILPITATADMWRTADGAE
;
A
#
# COMPACT_ATOMS: atom_id res chain seq x y z
N GLU A 1 32.88 -28.10 -0.21
CA GLU A 1 31.77 -27.51 0.59
C GLU A 1 32.30 -26.92 1.89
N GLN A 2 32.54 -25.61 1.94
CA GLN A 2 32.84 -24.89 3.20
C GLN A 2 32.07 -23.56 3.28
N ARG A 3 30.95 -23.43 2.54
CA ARG A 3 30.24 -22.15 2.38
C ARG A 3 29.73 -21.57 3.71
N PHE A 4 29.51 -22.42 4.73
CA PHE A 4 29.02 -22.02 6.06
C PHE A 4 29.93 -22.47 7.21
N GLY A 5 31.22 -22.73 6.96
CA GLY A 5 32.13 -23.28 7.98
C GLY A 5 32.37 -22.39 9.22
N ALA A 6 32.03 -21.10 9.14
CA ALA A 6 32.12 -20.14 10.25
C ALA A 6 30.78 -19.93 10.99
N ALA A 7 29.69 -20.56 10.53
CA ALA A 7 28.38 -20.39 11.15
C ALA A 7 28.29 -21.17 12.46
N ALA A 8 27.74 -20.55 13.51
CA ALA A 8 27.47 -21.23 14.78
C ALA A 8 26.38 -22.31 14.66
N ALA A 9 25.46 -22.14 13.70
CA ALA A 9 24.44 -23.11 13.35
C ALA A 9 23.99 -22.91 11.89
N VAL A 10 23.49 -23.98 11.27
CA VAL A 10 22.92 -23.97 9.92
C VAL A 10 21.53 -24.58 9.99
N ILE A 11 20.53 -23.92 9.39
CA ILE A 11 19.19 -24.45 9.24
C ILE A 11 19.05 -24.95 7.81
N GLU A 12 18.87 -26.26 7.65
CA GLU A 12 18.71 -26.89 6.35
C GLU A 12 17.27 -26.70 5.84
N VAL A 13 17.15 -26.43 4.53
CA VAL A 13 15.87 -26.32 3.82
C VAL A 13 15.79 -27.39 2.73
N PRO A 14 14.58 -27.90 2.42
CA PRO A 14 14.42 -28.88 1.34
C PRO A 14 14.99 -28.40 0.00
N GLU A 15 15.55 -29.32 -0.77
CA GLU A 15 16.05 -29.04 -2.11
C GLU A 15 14.88 -28.77 -3.07
N VAL A 16 14.96 -27.65 -3.80
CA VAL A 16 13.96 -27.22 -4.79
C VAL A 16 14.66 -26.61 -6.00
N ASP A 17 13.92 -26.41 -7.10
CA ASP A 17 14.44 -25.71 -8.28
C ASP A 17 15.06 -24.36 -7.91
N VAL A 18 16.27 -24.10 -8.41
CA VAL A 18 17.07 -22.92 -8.06
C VAL A 18 16.33 -21.59 -8.28
N ARG A 19 15.38 -21.55 -9.23
CA ARG A 19 14.58 -20.36 -9.54
C ARG A 19 13.61 -19.98 -8.41
N VAL A 20 13.28 -20.92 -7.52
CA VAL A 20 12.35 -20.72 -6.39
C VAL A 20 12.99 -21.03 -5.04
N ALA A 21 14.26 -21.44 -5.00
CA ALA A 21 14.98 -21.78 -3.76
C ALA A 21 15.00 -20.66 -2.71
N PHE A 22 14.91 -19.40 -3.15
CA PHE A 22 14.82 -18.26 -2.24
C PHE A 22 13.54 -18.28 -1.38
N VAL A 23 12.44 -18.86 -1.87
CA VAL A 23 11.15 -18.86 -1.17
C VAL A 23 11.25 -19.60 0.16
N LEU A 24 11.78 -20.83 0.14
CA LEU A 24 11.94 -21.63 1.36
C LEU A 24 12.96 -21.00 2.32
N SER A 25 14.04 -20.44 1.77
CA SER A 25 15.06 -19.74 2.57
C SER A 25 14.48 -18.52 3.30
N VAL A 26 13.64 -17.74 2.62
CA VAL A 26 12.95 -16.57 3.19
C VAL A 26 11.93 -16.99 4.24
N MET A 27 11.15 -18.06 4.00
CA MET A 27 10.18 -18.57 4.98
C MET A 27 10.87 -19.03 6.28
N VAL A 28 11.97 -19.78 6.18
CA VAL A 28 12.74 -20.18 7.36
C VAL A 28 13.35 -18.97 8.08
N GLY A 29 13.86 -17.98 7.34
CA GLY A 29 14.33 -16.72 7.93
C GLY A 29 13.25 -15.98 8.72
N HIS A 30 12.02 -15.95 8.22
CA HIS A 30 10.88 -15.34 8.93
C HIS A 30 10.49 -16.08 10.19
N LEU A 31 10.41 -17.41 10.13
CA LEU A 31 10.10 -18.23 11.30
C LEU A 31 11.18 -18.07 12.37
N PHE A 32 12.46 -18.13 11.98
CA PHE A 32 13.57 -17.90 12.89
C PHE A 32 13.49 -16.52 13.55
N GLY A 33 13.28 -15.46 12.76
CA GLY A 33 13.13 -14.11 13.30
C GLY A 33 11.93 -13.99 14.25
N TYR A 34 10.84 -14.72 14.00
CA TYR A 34 9.63 -14.66 14.80
C TYR A 34 9.86 -15.31 16.17
N GLU A 35 10.46 -16.50 16.18
CA GLU A 35 10.84 -17.18 17.41
C GLU A 35 11.88 -16.40 18.20
N ALA A 36 12.84 -15.75 17.53
CA ALA A 36 13.80 -14.85 18.19
C ALA A 36 13.10 -13.65 18.84
N ALA A 37 12.14 -13.02 18.15
CA ALA A 37 11.36 -11.92 18.71
C ALA A 37 10.49 -12.39 19.90
N MET A 38 9.88 -13.58 19.82
CA MET A 38 9.14 -14.17 20.93
C MET A 38 10.01 -14.50 22.13
N ALA A 39 11.24 -14.98 21.90
CA ALA A 39 12.20 -15.24 22.96
C ALA A 39 12.56 -13.94 23.69
N ILE A 40 12.75 -12.83 22.97
CA ILE A 40 12.99 -11.51 23.58
C ILE A 40 11.75 -11.03 24.34
N ASP A 41 10.55 -11.14 23.77
CA ASP A 41 9.29 -10.76 24.42
C ASP A 41 9.09 -11.52 25.74
N SER A 42 9.51 -12.80 25.79
CA SER A 42 9.39 -13.62 27.00
C SER A 42 10.14 -13.05 28.20
N LEU A 43 11.22 -12.28 27.97
CA LEU A 43 11.99 -11.57 29.00
C LEU A 43 11.17 -10.44 29.66
N ALA A 44 10.11 -9.95 29.01
CA ALA A 44 9.21 -8.94 29.58
C ALA A 44 8.23 -9.54 30.60
N ARG A 45 8.07 -10.87 30.65
CA ARG A 45 7.12 -11.55 31.55
C ARG A 45 7.26 -11.19 33.03
N PRO A 46 8.45 -11.21 33.67
CA PRO A 46 8.60 -10.75 35.05
C PRO A 46 8.20 -9.28 35.22
N LEU A 47 8.44 -8.43 34.22
CA LEU A 47 8.08 -7.01 34.28
C LEU A 47 6.56 -6.80 34.19
N ARG A 48 5.88 -7.57 33.33
CA ARG A 48 4.41 -7.59 33.25
C ARG A 48 3.80 -8.02 34.59
N GLN A 49 4.35 -9.07 35.21
CA GLN A 49 3.92 -9.52 36.54
C GLN A 49 4.14 -8.46 37.63
N THR A 50 5.27 -7.74 37.60
CA THR A 50 5.51 -6.61 38.48
C THR A 50 4.49 -5.49 38.25
N ARG A 51 4.14 -5.20 36.98
CA ARG A 51 3.17 -4.16 36.64
C ARG A 51 1.75 -4.54 37.09
N GLU A 52 1.35 -5.79 36.91
CA GLU A 52 0.06 -6.33 37.39
C GLU A 52 -0.09 -6.16 38.92
N VAL A 53 0.98 -6.34 39.70
CA VAL A 53 0.97 -6.07 41.15
C VAL A 53 0.64 -4.60 41.44
N VAL A 54 1.24 -3.68 40.70
CA VAL A 54 1.00 -2.23 40.85
C VAL A 54 -0.42 -1.86 40.43
N GLU A 55 -0.87 -2.36 39.28
CA GLU A 55 -2.22 -2.11 38.74
C GLU A 55 -3.30 -2.64 39.69
N HIS A 56 -3.18 -3.88 40.20
CA HIS A 56 -4.13 -4.44 41.15
C HIS A 56 -4.16 -3.73 42.49
N ALA A 57 -3.04 -3.17 42.94
CA ALA A 57 -3.04 -2.32 44.13
C ALA A 57 -3.89 -1.06 43.86
N VAL A 58 -3.68 -0.39 42.73
CA VAL A 58 -4.40 0.84 42.35
C VAL A 58 -5.90 0.59 42.13
N GLU A 59 -6.28 -0.48 41.43
CA GLU A 59 -7.68 -0.83 41.13
C GLU A 59 -8.54 -1.05 42.38
N ARG A 60 -7.97 -1.62 43.44
CA ARG A 60 -8.68 -1.91 44.70
C ARG A 60 -8.97 -0.64 45.52
N GLY A 61 -8.40 0.51 45.13
CA GLY A 61 -8.57 1.79 45.81
C GLY A 61 -7.94 1.83 47.21
N GLY A 62 -7.79 3.05 47.74
CA GLY A 62 -7.27 3.28 49.09
C GLY A 62 -6.43 4.55 49.18
N GLN A 63 -5.97 4.85 50.40
CA GLN A 63 -4.96 5.90 50.63
C GLN A 63 -3.61 5.44 50.07
N GLY A 64 -2.84 6.35 49.46
CA GLY A 64 -1.60 6.01 48.76
C GLY A 64 -0.58 5.21 49.58
N SER A 65 -0.49 5.42 50.89
CA SER A 65 0.38 4.64 51.78
C SER A 65 0.01 3.15 51.82
N ALA A 66 -1.28 2.84 51.96
CA ALA A 66 -1.77 1.46 51.99
C ALA A 66 -1.61 0.74 50.63
N LEU A 67 -1.59 1.50 49.53
CA LEU A 67 -1.29 0.95 48.21
C LEU A 67 0.19 0.57 48.10
N LEU A 68 1.08 1.46 48.57
CA LEU A 68 2.51 1.24 48.54
C LEU A 68 2.94 0.05 49.40
N ASP A 69 2.32 -0.16 50.57
CA ASP A 69 2.60 -1.31 51.43
C ASP A 69 2.24 -2.65 50.75
N LYS A 70 1.13 -2.69 50.01
CA LYS A 70 0.73 -3.87 49.22
C LYS A 70 1.71 -4.14 48.10
N VAL A 71 2.08 -3.12 47.32
CA VAL A 71 3.07 -3.24 46.25
C VAL A 71 4.39 -3.73 46.81
N HIS A 72 4.87 -3.16 47.92
CA HIS A 72 6.09 -3.58 48.59
C HIS A 72 6.07 -5.07 48.97
N ALA A 73 4.94 -5.57 49.49
CA ALA A 73 4.79 -6.97 49.89
C ALA A 73 4.77 -7.96 48.70
N GLU A 74 4.20 -7.56 47.56
CA GLU A 74 3.91 -8.47 46.44
C GLU A 74 4.92 -8.39 45.29
N ILE A 75 5.68 -7.28 45.16
CA ILE A 75 6.60 -7.03 44.03
C ILE A 75 7.85 -7.91 44.04
N GLY A 76 8.21 -8.49 45.19
CA GLY A 76 9.53 -9.12 45.41
C GLY A 76 9.82 -10.31 44.51
N LEU A 77 8.87 -11.22 44.30
CA LEU A 77 9.08 -12.42 43.47
C LEU A 77 9.33 -12.07 41.98
N PRO A 78 8.45 -11.30 41.30
CA PRO A 78 8.68 -10.95 39.90
C PRO A 78 9.90 -10.02 39.71
N ALA A 79 10.17 -9.10 40.65
CA ALA A 79 11.37 -8.27 40.60
C ALA A 79 12.66 -9.11 40.73
N LYS A 80 12.68 -10.11 41.61
CA LYS A 80 13.83 -11.02 41.76
C LYS A 80 14.11 -11.80 40.46
N ARG A 81 13.07 -12.30 39.78
CA ARG A 81 13.23 -12.96 38.47
C ARG A 81 13.88 -12.05 37.42
N PHE A 82 13.52 -10.76 37.41
CA PHE A 82 14.18 -9.77 36.56
C PHE A 82 15.66 -9.62 36.93
N PHE A 83 16.00 -9.47 38.23
CA PHE A 83 17.40 -9.32 38.65
C PHE A 83 18.25 -10.57 38.34
N ASP A 84 17.69 -11.76 38.52
CA ASP A 84 18.38 -13.02 38.22
C ASP A 84 18.69 -13.13 36.72
N ALA A 85 17.73 -12.80 35.84
CA ALA A 85 17.93 -12.78 34.40
C ALA A 85 18.88 -11.66 33.93
N LEU A 86 18.88 -10.51 34.61
CA LEU A 86 19.83 -9.43 34.36
C LEU A 86 21.26 -9.86 34.71
N ALA A 87 21.45 -10.59 35.81
CA ALA A 87 22.77 -11.05 36.24
C ALA A 87 23.40 -12.09 35.30
N THR A 88 22.58 -12.82 34.52
CA THR A 88 23.06 -13.80 33.53
C THR A 88 23.30 -13.20 32.14
N GLY A 89 23.09 -11.90 31.96
CA GLY A 89 23.22 -11.22 30.66
C GLY A 89 22.06 -11.49 29.69
N ALA A 90 20.92 -12.02 30.17
CA ALA A 90 19.80 -12.35 29.29
C ALA A 90 19.17 -11.12 28.60
N TYR A 91 19.36 -9.92 29.16
CA TYR A 91 18.88 -8.66 28.59
C TYR A 91 19.91 -7.97 27.68
N ASP A 92 21.12 -8.51 27.52
CA ASP A 92 22.18 -7.88 26.75
C ASP A 92 21.76 -7.73 25.28
N GLY A 93 21.82 -6.50 24.78
CA GLY A 93 21.38 -6.15 23.42
C GLY A 93 19.86 -6.04 23.23
N ASN A 94 19.05 -6.41 24.23
CA ASN A 94 17.59 -6.40 24.16
C ASN A 94 16.94 -5.24 24.95
N LEU A 95 17.64 -4.71 25.95
CA LEU A 95 17.16 -3.61 26.80
C LEU A 95 18.16 -2.45 26.78
N GLU A 96 17.67 -1.22 26.64
CA GLU A 96 18.53 -0.04 26.69
C GLU A 96 19.17 0.11 28.07
N VAL A 97 20.44 0.54 28.11
CA VAL A 97 21.20 0.71 29.36
C VAL A 97 20.50 1.69 30.31
N SER A 98 19.97 2.79 29.77
CA SER A 98 19.22 3.80 30.53
C SER A 98 17.96 3.21 31.17
N THR A 99 17.21 2.41 30.41
CA THR A 99 16.00 1.72 30.86
C THR A 99 16.33 0.67 31.91
N ALA A 100 17.36 -0.14 31.70
CA ALA A 100 17.83 -1.13 32.66
C ALA A 100 18.25 -0.49 34.00
N VAL A 101 19.07 0.57 33.96
CA VAL A 101 19.53 1.28 35.17
C VAL A 101 18.36 1.90 35.93
N ARG A 102 17.42 2.54 35.22
CA ARG A 102 16.21 3.13 35.84
C ARG A 102 15.36 2.06 36.50
N LEU A 103 15.16 0.92 35.82
CA LEU A 103 14.35 -0.19 36.33
C LEU A 103 14.99 -0.84 37.56
N VAL A 104 16.30 -1.06 37.54
CA VAL A 104 17.05 -1.57 38.71
C VAL A 104 16.91 -0.63 39.90
N GLY A 105 17.07 0.68 39.67
CA GLY A 105 16.93 1.70 40.71
C GLY A 105 15.53 1.68 41.33
N ILE A 106 14.49 1.84 40.50
CA ILE A 106 13.12 1.97 41.00
C ILE A 106 12.61 0.70 41.69
N LEU A 107 12.97 -0.49 41.20
CA LEU A 107 12.59 -1.76 41.83
C LEU A 107 13.30 -1.98 43.16
N ARG A 108 14.59 -1.62 43.27
CA ARG A 108 15.31 -1.65 44.56
C ARG A 108 14.71 -0.68 45.57
N THR A 109 14.31 0.51 45.11
CA THR A 109 13.61 1.50 45.94
C THR A 109 12.27 0.97 46.42
N ALA A 110 11.46 0.39 45.54
CA ALA A 110 10.17 -0.21 45.87
C ALA A 110 10.28 -1.36 46.89
N MET A 111 11.35 -2.17 46.81
CA MET A 111 11.62 -3.27 47.74
C MET A 111 12.38 -2.85 49.01
N SER A 112 12.73 -1.57 49.17
CA SER A 112 13.46 -1.11 50.35
C SER A 112 12.55 -1.03 51.58
N PRO A 113 13.06 -1.14 52.82
CA PRO A 113 12.24 -1.05 54.03
C PRO A 113 11.49 0.29 54.20
N ASN A 114 11.96 1.35 53.53
CA ASN A 114 11.33 2.67 53.55
C ASN A 114 11.30 3.26 52.12
N PRO A 115 10.39 2.79 51.23
CA PRO A 115 10.41 3.12 49.81
C PRO A 115 10.31 4.63 49.51
N LEU A 116 9.46 5.37 50.23
CA LEU A 116 9.31 6.82 50.04
C LEU A 116 10.58 7.59 50.42
N GLN A 117 11.24 7.21 51.52
CA GLN A 117 12.47 7.87 51.94
C GLN A 117 13.65 7.53 51.02
N ALA A 118 13.70 6.30 50.49
CA ALA A 118 14.69 5.94 49.46
C ALA A 118 14.43 6.73 48.17
N TYR A 119 13.19 6.75 47.69
CA TYR A 119 12.81 7.50 46.49
C TYR A 119 13.07 9.00 46.60
N GLN A 120 12.76 9.62 47.75
CA GLN A 120 13.04 11.04 47.99
C GLN A 120 14.54 11.35 47.99
N ARG A 121 15.37 10.46 48.54
CA ARG A 121 16.83 10.61 48.53
C ARG A 121 17.40 10.52 47.12
N ASP A 122 16.92 9.58 46.32
CA ASP A 122 17.42 9.34 44.97
C ASP A 122 16.91 10.40 43.97
N SER A 123 15.65 10.85 44.11
CA SER A 123 15.02 11.80 43.20
C SER A 123 15.26 13.27 43.54
N GLY A 124 15.60 13.58 44.80
CA GLY A 124 15.73 14.94 45.31
C GLY A 124 14.41 15.72 45.38
N LYS A 125 13.27 15.08 45.15
CA LYS A 125 11.93 15.69 45.14
C LYS A 125 11.12 15.22 46.35
N ILE A 126 10.08 15.98 46.72
CA ILE A 126 9.11 15.54 47.73
C ILE A 126 8.41 14.29 47.20
N ALA A 127 8.62 13.15 47.87
CA ALA A 127 8.05 11.88 47.48
C ALA A 127 6.61 11.75 47.98
N THR A 128 5.71 11.32 47.11
CA THR A 128 4.38 10.83 47.50
C THR A 128 4.21 9.38 47.02
N PRO A 129 3.32 8.59 47.65
CA PRO A 129 3.02 7.25 47.16
C PRO A 129 2.59 7.23 45.69
N GLU A 130 1.77 8.18 45.26
CA GLU A 130 1.28 8.28 43.90
C GLU A 130 2.43 8.52 42.91
N THR A 131 3.31 9.47 43.20
CA THR A 131 4.47 9.78 42.34
C THR A 131 5.43 8.60 42.20
N LEU A 132 5.63 7.81 43.27
CA LEU A 132 6.45 6.60 43.21
C LEU A 132 5.78 5.50 42.37
N LEU A 133 4.47 5.26 42.55
CA LEU A 133 3.74 4.26 41.77
C LEU A 133 3.68 4.62 40.28
N ASP A 134 3.49 5.90 39.96
CA ASP A 134 3.53 6.40 38.59
C ASP A 134 4.91 6.17 37.95
N ASP A 135 5.99 6.44 38.67
CA ASP A 135 7.35 6.24 38.17
C ASP A 135 7.72 4.76 38.00
N ILE A 136 7.25 3.88 38.90
CA ILE A 136 7.37 2.42 38.76
C ILE A 136 6.66 1.97 37.48
N THR A 137 5.41 2.40 37.30
CA THR A 137 4.60 2.05 36.12
C THR A 137 5.27 2.55 34.84
N ALA A 138 5.74 3.79 34.82
CA ALA A 138 6.41 4.38 33.67
C ALA A 138 7.73 3.67 33.32
N ALA A 139 8.50 3.22 34.32
CA ALA A 139 9.71 2.45 34.09
C ALA A 139 9.41 1.05 33.53
N LEU A 140 8.42 0.36 34.09
CA LEU A 140 7.99 -0.96 33.63
C LEU A 140 7.44 -0.93 32.21
N THR A 141 6.58 0.03 31.90
CA THR A 141 5.99 0.18 30.56
C THR A 141 7.06 0.39 29.50
N ARG A 142 8.01 1.30 29.74
CA ARG A 142 9.12 1.53 28.79
C ARG A 142 9.92 0.25 28.52
N ALA A 143 10.28 -0.48 29.57
CA ALA A 143 11.04 -1.72 29.44
C ALA A 143 10.25 -2.83 28.72
N ILE A 144 8.95 -2.96 29.02
CA ILE A 144 8.06 -3.91 28.34
C ILE A 144 7.95 -3.54 26.85
N ASP A 145 7.80 -2.26 26.52
CA ASP A 145 7.68 -1.78 25.14
C ASP A 145 8.96 -2.07 24.34
N GLU A 146 10.14 -1.84 24.92
CA GLU A 146 11.43 -2.19 24.29
C GLU A 146 11.53 -3.69 23.96
N LEU A 147 11.15 -4.55 24.91
CA LEU A 147 11.22 -6.00 24.75
C LEU A 147 10.13 -6.57 23.83
N THR A 148 8.99 -5.87 23.70
CA THR A 148 7.86 -6.30 22.84
C THR A 148 8.04 -5.81 21.40
N ARG A 149 8.71 -4.68 21.18
CA ARG A 149 8.91 -4.03 19.87
C ARG A 149 9.41 -4.96 18.76
N PRO A 150 10.32 -5.92 18.99
CA PRO A 150 10.76 -6.86 17.94
C PRO A 150 9.62 -7.68 17.34
N VAL A 151 8.59 -8.03 18.11
CA VAL A 151 7.40 -8.76 17.63
C VAL A 151 6.61 -7.92 16.64
N ASP A 152 6.43 -6.64 16.93
CA ASP A 152 5.74 -5.71 16.02
C ASP A 152 6.58 -5.43 14.77
N ALA A 153 7.89 -5.28 14.93
CA ALA A 153 8.81 -5.11 13.81
C ALA A 153 8.73 -6.28 12.84
N ILE A 154 8.76 -7.53 13.33
CA ILE A 154 8.69 -8.69 12.43
C ILE A 154 7.30 -8.90 11.83
N LYS A 155 6.23 -8.62 12.58
CA LYS A 155 4.87 -8.59 12.00
C LYS A 155 4.76 -7.55 10.89
N HIS A 156 5.34 -6.37 11.09
CA HIS A 156 5.39 -5.33 10.07
C HIS A 156 6.19 -5.79 8.85
N GLN A 157 7.36 -6.40 9.02
CA GLN A 157 8.15 -6.97 7.92
C GLN A 157 7.37 -8.06 7.16
N ALA A 158 6.75 -8.99 7.88
CA ALA A 158 5.92 -10.03 7.28
C ALA A 158 4.75 -9.41 6.49
N LYS A 159 4.11 -8.36 7.02
CA LYS A 159 3.10 -7.60 6.29
C LYS A 159 3.69 -6.93 5.06
N THR A 160 4.84 -6.26 5.14
CA THR A 160 5.47 -5.62 3.97
C THR A 160 5.82 -6.65 2.90
N ILE A 161 6.20 -7.86 3.25
CA ILE A 161 6.57 -8.90 2.28
C ILE A 161 5.33 -9.59 1.69
N THR A 162 4.31 -9.85 2.49
CA THR A 162 3.07 -10.51 2.03
C THR A 162 2.06 -9.55 1.39
N VAL A 163 2.03 -8.30 1.84
CA VAL A 163 1.17 -7.22 1.33
C VAL A 163 1.90 -6.35 0.30
N GLY A 164 3.21 -6.17 0.39
CA GLY A 164 3.98 -5.35 -0.56
C GLY A 164 4.12 -5.97 -1.95
N ILE A 165 3.99 -7.28 -2.09
CA ILE A 165 3.87 -7.96 -3.39
C ILE A 165 2.46 -7.89 -4.00
N SER A 166 1.47 -7.31 -3.29
CA SER A 166 0.14 -7.04 -3.85
C SER A 166 0.03 -5.65 -4.50
N ARG A 167 1.12 -4.87 -4.54
CA ARG A 167 1.18 -3.66 -5.34
C ARG A 167 1.54 -4.05 -6.77
N SER A 168 0.56 -3.88 -7.65
CA SER A 168 0.61 -3.90 -9.12
C SER A 168 1.59 -2.86 -9.75
N GLU A 169 2.59 -2.42 -8.99
CA GLU A 169 3.56 -1.37 -9.31
C GLU A 169 4.80 -1.93 -10.05
N GLU A 170 5.15 -3.21 -9.82
CA GLU A 170 6.24 -3.85 -10.55
C GLU A 170 5.81 -4.16 -11.99
N GLY A 171 6.45 -3.50 -12.96
CA GLY A 171 6.18 -3.69 -14.38
C GLY A 171 5.14 -2.75 -15.01
N LEU A 172 4.70 -1.69 -14.32
CA LEU A 172 3.83 -0.65 -14.92
C LEU A 172 4.49 -0.02 -16.17
N LEU A 173 5.79 0.27 -16.09
CA LEU A 173 6.59 0.76 -17.21
C LEU A 173 6.92 -0.33 -18.23
N ASP A 174 6.72 -1.60 -17.87
CA ASP A 174 6.96 -2.72 -18.76
C ASP A 174 5.80 -3.08 -19.67
N ARG A 175 4.59 -2.58 -19.37
CA ARG A 175 3.38 -2.74 -20.19
C ARG A 175 3.60 -2.21 -21.59
N ALA A 176 3.11 -2.94 -22.59
CA ALA A 176 3.33 -2.62 -23.99
C ALA A 176 2.72 -1.27 -24.37
N LEU A 177 1.53 -0.96 -23.86
CA LEU A 177 0.84 0.30 -24.09
C LEU A 177 1.58 1.49 -23.45
N VAL A 178 2.11 1.31 -22.24
CA VAL A 178 2.93 2.35 -21.57
C VAL A 178 4.22 2.60 -22.35
N LYS A 179 4.91 1.53 -22.77
CA LYS A 179 6.09 1.63 -23.65
C LYS A 179 5.76 2.34 -24.97
N ALA A 180 4.60 2.08 -25.55
CA ALA A 180 4.16 2.74 -26.78
C ALA A 180 3.94 4.26 -26.59
N VAL A 181 3.37 4.68 -25.46
CA VAL A 181 3.21 6.11 -25.12
C VAL A 181 4.56 6.80 -24.94
N LEU A 182 5.49 6.17 -24.23
CA LEU A 182 6.85 6.70 -24.05
C LEU A 182 7.62 6.72 -25.39
N GLY A 183 7.49 5.67 -26.20
CA GLY A 183 8.07 5.58 -27.54
C GLY A 183 7.50 6.60 -28.53
N ALA A 184 6.27 7.07 -28.32
CA ALA A 184 5.66 8.19 -29.05
C ALA A 184 6.23 9.57 -28.64
N GLY A 185 7.17 9.59 -27.68
CA GLY A 185 7.87 10.79 -27.23
C GLY A 185 7.24 11.50 -26.03
N ALA A 186 6.20 10.94 -25.41
CA ALA A 186 5.66 11.49 -24.16
C ALA A 186 6.71 11.39 -23.04
N ALA A 187 6.98 12.51 -22.37
CA ALA A 187 7.97 12.53 -21.31
C ALA A 187 7.40 11.84 -20.05
N ARG A 188 8.17 10.92 -19.44
CA ARG A 188 7.74 10.17 -18.25
C ARG A 188 7.29 11.07 -17.09
N GLU A 189 7.97 12.20 -16.90
CA GLU A 189 7.65 13.21 -15.90
C GLU A 189 6.33 13.94 -16.16
N ARG A 190 5.79 13.86 -17.39
CA ARG A 190 4.50 14.46 -17.79
C ARG A 190 3.34 13.48 -17.74
N LEU A 191 3.57 12.26 -17.26
CA LEU A 191 2.54 11.22 -17.12
C LEU A 191 2.30 10.94 -15.64
N PRO A 192 1.22 11.49 -15.05
CA PRO A 192 0.84 11.19 -13.68
C PRO A 192 0.64 9.70 -13.46
N TYR A 193 0.79 9.25 -12.21
CA TYR A 193 0.60 7.85 -11.84
C TYR A 193 -0.77 7.31 -12.27
N GLY A 194 -1.85 8.08 -12.04
CA GLY A 194 -3.21 7.67 -12.42
C GLY A 194 -3.34 7.39 -13.92
N VAL A 195 -2.71 8.21 -14.77
CA VAL A 195 -2.69 7.99 -16.23
C VAL A 195 -1.96 6.69 -16.57
N LEU A 196 -0.79 6.45 -15.99
CA LEU A 196 -0.01 5.23 -16.24
C LEU A 196 -0.74 3.96 -15.75
N LYS A 197 -1.46 4.05 -14.63
CA LYS A 197 -2.27 2.95 -14.09
C LYS A 197 -3.41 2.58 -15.02
N VAL A 198 -4.15 3.57 -15.52
CA VAL A 198 -5.22 3.34 -16.51
C VAL A 198 -4.66 2.71 -17.78
N LEU A 199 -3.50 3.15 -18.27
CA LEU A 199 -2.84 2.54 -19.43
C LEU A 199 -2.43 1.09 -19.17
N ALA A 200 -1.91 0.79 -17.98
CA ALA A 200 -1.57 -0.58 -17.60
C ALA A 200 -2.80 -1.49 -17.53
N ASP A 201 -3.94 -0.96 -17.06
CA ASP A 201 -5.20 -1.71 -16.99
C ASP A 201 -5.88 -1.87 -18.35
N LEU A 202 -5.66 -0.94 -19.28
CA LEU A 202 -6.12 -1.03 -20.67
C LEU A 202 -5.24 -1.94 -21.55
N ASP A 203 -3.99 -2.22 -21.14
CA ASP A 203 -3.03 -3.01 -21.92
C ASP A 203 -3.58 -4.37 -22.40
N PRO A 204 -4.27 -5.18 -21.58
CA PRO A 204 -4.84 -6.46 -22.02
C PRO A 204 -5.93 -6.35 -23.09
N ALA A 205 -6.56 -5.18 -23.24
CA ALA A 205 -7.56 -4.94 -24.26
C ALA A 205 -6.96 -4.63 -25.63
N VAL A 206 -5.74 -4.11 -25.67
CA VAL A 206 -5.08 -3.65 -26.90
C VAL A 206 -4.35 -4.81 -27.57
N SER A 207 -4.78 -5.16 -28.78
CA SER A 207 -4.08 -6.16 -29.60
C SER A 207 -2.85 -5.58 -30.30
N GLN A 208 -2.93 -4.31 -30.74
CA GLN A 208 -1.82 -3.64 -31.41
C GLN A 208 -1.92 -2.11 -31.32
N VAL A 209 -0.78 -1.43 -31.16
CA VAL A 209 -0.66 0.02 -31.41
C VAL A 209 -0.16 0.25 -32.84
N VAL A 210 -0.98 0.89 -33.68
CA VAL A 210 -0.73 1.03 -35.13
C VAL A 210 -0.18 2.40 -35.54
N GLY A 211 -0.19 3.38 -34.62
CA GLY A 211 0.37 4.69 -34.87
C GLY A 211 0.10 5.67 -33.72
N PHE A 212 0.66 6.86 -33.81
CA PHE A 212 0.45 7.91 -32.82
C PHE A 212 0.49 9.31 -33.43
N THR A 213 -0.15 10.26 -32.76
CA THR A 213 0.07 11.70 -32.97
C THR A 213 0.28 12.36 -31.62
N ARG A 214 1.39 13.07 -31.48
CA ARG A 214 1.68 13.84 -30.27
C ARG A 214 1.36 15.31 -30.50
N TYR A 215 0.64 15.90 -29.56
CA TYR A 215 0.22 17.28 -29.60
C TYR A 215 0.82 18.07 -28.44
N ARG A 216 1.20 19.33 -28.71
CA ARG A 216 1.48 20.35 -27.71
C ARG A 216 0.25 21.23 -27.53
N ILE A 217 -0.05 21.58 -26.30
CA ILE A 217 -1.11 22.53 -25.95
C ILE A 217 -0.47 23.78 -25.38
N GLU A 218 -0.95 24.95 -25.81
CA GLU A 218 -0.54 26.25 -25.31
C GLU A 218 -1.77 27.05 -24.84
N GLY A 219 -1.64 27.67 -23.66
CA GLY A 219 -2.74 28.35 -22.97
C GLY A 219 -3.60 27.42 -22.11
N ASP A 220 -4.49 28.02 -21.32
CA ASP A 220 -5.41 27.29 -20.45
C ASP A 220 -6.53 26.60 -21.29
N PRO A 221 -6.66 25.25 -21.25
CA PRO A 221 -7.72 24.52 -21.94
C PRO A 221 -9.15 24.95 -21.58
N SER A 222 -9.34 25.60 -20.43
CA SER A 222 -10.63 26.16 -20.00
C SER A 222 -11.02 27.37 -20.87
N LEU A 223 -10.05 28.08 -21.45
CA LEU A 223 -10.26 29.30 -22.22
C LEU A 223 -10.38 29.02 -23.73
N PRO A 224 -11.17 29.81 -24.48
CA PRO A 224 -11.35 29.64 -25.93
C PRO A 224 -10.08 29.88 -26.76
N GLU A 225 -9.10 30.59 -26.21
CA GLU A 225 -7.87 31.00 -26.88
C GLU A 225 -6.79 29.92 -26.85
N SER A 226 -7.01 28.82 -26.13
CA SER A 226 -6.07 27.70 -26.10
C SER A 226 -5.85 27.11 -27.49
N THR A 227 -4.58 26.84 -27.79
CA THR A 227 -4.16 26.31 -29.08
C THR A 227 -3.53 24.92 -28.94
N ILE A 228 -3.52 24.20 -30.05
CA ILE A 228 -2.96 22.87 -30.17
C ILE A 228 -2.11 22.80 -31.44
N ALA A 229 -0.93 22.20 -31.32
CA ALA A 229 0.00 21.99 -32.43
C ALA A 229 0.48 20.55 -32.44
N ILE A 230 0.78 20.01 -33.61
CA ILE A 230 1.36 18.66 -33.73
C ILE A 230 2.87 18.75 -33.54
N VAL A 231 3.39 17.89 -32.66
CA VAL A 231 4.82 17.78 -32.38
C VAL A 231 5.43 16.65 -33.18
N ASP A 232 4.76 15.49 -33.23
CA ASP A 232 5.28 14.30 -33.90
C ASP A 232 4.14 13.36 -34.34
N ARG A 233 4.43 12.50 -35.33
CA ARG A 233 3.53 11.48 -35.86
C ARG A 233 4.27 10.19 -36.22
N GLY A 234 3.68 9.06 -35.86
CA GLY A 234 4.20 7.73 -36.19
C GLY A 234 3.14 6.76 -36.69
N GLY A 235 3.60 5.71 -37.38
CA GLY A 235 2.74 4.67 -37.95
C GLY A 235 1.72 5.24 -38.94
N ILE A 236 0.48 4.73 -38.86
CA ILE A 236 -0.60 5.14 -39.79
C ILE A 236 -0.91 6.64 -39.75
N ALA A 237 -0.55 7.35 -38.68
CA ALA A 237 -0.89 8.77 -38.51
C ALA A 237 -0.09 9.71 -39.41
N ARG A 238 1.02 9.25 -39.99
CA ARG A 238 1.84 10.05 -40.92
C ARG A 238 1.07 10.44 -42.17
N ASP A 239 0.24 9.53 -42.66
CA ASP A 239 -0.52 9.71 -43.91
C ASP A 239 -1.94 10.27 -43.68
N LEU A 240 -2.31 10.57 -42.43
CA LEU A 240 -3.64 11.10 -42.10
C LEU A 240 -3.65 12.62 -42.10
N GLN A 241 -4.67 13.20 -42.71
CA GLN A 241 -4.93 14.64 -42.57
C GLN A 241 -5.43 14.96 -41.17
N SER A 242 -4.77 15.89 -40.48
CA SER A 242 -5.23 16.40 -39.19
C SER A 242 -5.93 17.73 -39.38
N ARG A 243 -7.03 17.95 -38.67
CA ARG A 243 -7.66 19.29 -38.63
C ARG A 243 -6.75 20.35 -38.01
N VAL A 244 -5.80 19.92 -37.18
CA VAL A 244 -4.80 20.80 -36.56
C VAL A 244 -3.87 21.41 -37.61
N ASP A 245 -3.72 20.77 -38.78
CA ASP A 245 -2.93 21.29 -39.89
C ASP A 245 -3.57 22.56 -40.51
N THR A 246 -4.89 22.70 -40.39
CA THR A 246 -5.65 23.86 -40.92
C THR A 246 -6.12 24.83 -39.85
N THR A 247 -6.27 24.38 -38.60
CA THR A 247 -6.81 25.20 -37.51
C THR A 247 -6.19 24.78 -36.18
N ASN A 248 -5.52 25.71 -35.52
CA ASN A 248 -4.82 25.48 -34.27
C ASN A 248 -5.69 25.60 -33.01
N ALA A 249 -6.99 25.91 -33.13
CA ALA A 249 -7.86 26.07 -31.96
C ALA A 249 -8.13 24.72 -31.24
N LEU A 250 -7.90 24.67 -29.92
CA LEU A 250 -8.17 23.49 -29.09
C LEU A 250 -9.68 23.32 -28.89
N ARG A 251 -10.29 22.35 -29.58
CA ARG A 251 -11.76 22.11 -29.54
C ARG A 251 -12.13 20.62 -29.49
N GLY A 252 -13.38 20.36 -29.09
CA GLY A 252 -13.97 19.02 -29.09
C GLY A 252 -13.33 18.07 -28.09
N THR A 253 -13.17 16.79 -28.49
CA THR A 253 -12.64 15.73 -27.63
C THR A 253 -11.26 16.04 -27.06
N LYS A 254 -10.37 16.69 -27.83
CA LYS A 254 -9.03 17.06 -27.37
C LYS A 254 -9.09 18.11 -26.25
N ARG A 255 -9.98 19.11 -26.36
CA ARG A 255 -10.21 20.08 -25.29
C ARG A 255 -10.76 19.40 -24.04
N ARG A 256 -11.72 18.47 -24.20
CA ARG A 256 -12.29 17.72 -23.06
C ARG A 256 -11.22 16.95 -22.29
N VAL A 257 -10.37 16.19 -22.98
CA VAL A 257 -9.27 15.43 -22.36
C VAL A 257 -8.26 16.37 -21.69
N ALA A 258 -7.96 17.51 -22.33
CA ALA A 258 -7.06 18.50 -21.73
C ALA A 258 -7.61 19.12 -20.45
N MET A 259 -8.94 19.29 -20.36
CA MET A 259 -9.61 19.82 -19.16
C MET A 259 -9.80 18.77 -18.07
N SER A 260 -10.21 17.55 -18.41
CA SER A 260 -10.44 16.49 -17.41
C SER A 260 -9.14 15.86 -16.91
N GLN A 261 -8.07 15.91 -17.70
CA GLN A 261 -6.80 15.24 -17.42
C GLN A 261 -6.94 13.72 -17.25
N GLU A 262 -7.99 13.16 -17.84
CA GLU A 262 -8.28 11.73 -17.81
C GLU A 262 -7.99 11.08 -19.17
N VAL A 263 -7.53 9.83 -19.13
CA VAL A 263 -7.38 9.01 -20.33
C VAL A 263 -8.75 8.77 -20.94
N LEU A 264 -8.86 8.87 -22.26
CA LEU A 264 -10.12 8.63 -22.97
C LEU A 264 -9.91 7.67 -24.14
N VAL A 265 -10.64 6.56 -24.10
CA VAL A 265 -10.82 5.66 -25.24
C VAL A 265 -12.00 6.13 -26.08
N ALA A 266 -11.81 6.26 -27.39
CA ALA A 266 -12.85 6.73 -28.29
C ALA A 266 -12.76 6.10 -29.69
N ARG A 267 -13.87 6.22 -30.43
CA ARG A 267 -13.94 5.88 -31.85
C ARG A 267 -14.05 7.16 -32.68
N GLY A 268 -13.22 7.30 -33.72
CA GLY A 268 -13.21 8.45 -34.60
C GLY A 268 -14.52 8.57 -35.37
N ARG A 269 -15.17 9.74 -35.31
CA ARG A 269 -16.49 9.95 -35.95
C ARG A 269 -16.47 9.89 -37.49
N ARG A 270 -15.31 10.10 -38.12
CA ARG A 270 -15.18 10.15 -39.59
C ARG A 270 -14.61 8.87 -40.19
N ASP A 271 -13.72 8.21 -39.47
CA ASP A 271 -12.91 7.10 -39.95
C ASP A 271 -13.15 5.81 -39.17
N ASN A 272 -14.02 5.84 -38.15
CA ASN A 272 -14.37 4.72 -37.27
C ASN A 272 -13.18 4.08 -36.54
N ARG A 273 -12.02 4.75 -36.52
CA ARG A 273 -10.78 4.20 -35.94
C ARG A 273 -10.79 4.36 -34.42
N THR A 274 -10.32 3.34 -33.73
CA THR A 274 -10.17 3.34 -32.28
C THR A 274 -8.90 4.06 -31.86
N VAL A 275 -9.04 4.97 -30.91
CA VAL A 275 -7.96 5.83 -30.41
C VAL A 275 -8.00 5.94 -28.90
N ILE A 276 -6.83 6.10 -28.30
CA ILE A 276 -6.67 6.43 -26.88
C ILE A 276 -6.05 7.82 -26.80
N PHE A 277 -6.68 8.73 -26.06
CA PHE A 277 -6.14 10.06 -25.74
C PHE A 277 -5.49 10.00 -24.36
N ILE A 278 -4.21 10.35 -24.30
CA ILE A 278 -3.41 10.36 -23.08
C ILE A 278 -2.99 11.81 -22.79
N PRO A 279 -3.47 12.44 -21.70
CA PRO A 279 -3.05 13.78 -21.33
C PRO A 279 -1.61 13.79 -20.79
N GLU A 280 -0.81 14.77 -21.24
CA GLU A 280 0.52 15.06 -20.71
C GLU A 280 0.46 16.31 -19.83
N THR A 281 0.64 16.18 -18.51
CA THR A 281 0.47 17.27 -17.55
C THR A 281 1.77 17.69 -16.87
N LYS A 282 1.83 18.94 -16.42
CA LYS A 282 2.90 19.47 -15.56
C LYS A 282 2.24 20.25 -14.43
N GLY A 283 2.28 19.71 -13.22
CA GLY A 283 1.48 20.24 -12.11
C GLY A 283 -0.01 20.12 -12.43
N GLN A 284 -0.74 21.23 -12.38
CA GLN A 284 -2.17 21.28 -12.71
C GLN A 284 -2.45 21.60 -14.19
N GLU A 285 -1.43 21.84 -15.01
CA GLU A 285 -1.61 22.25 -16.40
C GLU A 285 -1.43 21.09 -17.38
N THR A 286 -2.29 21.02 -18.40
CA THR A 286 -2.11 20.09 -19.52
C THR A 286 -1.23 20.71 -20.59
N THR A 287 -0.03 20.16 -20.74
CA THR A 287 0.99 20.65 -21.69
C THR A 287 0.92 19.98 -23.06
N GLY A 288 0.20 18.86 -23.16
CA GLY A 288 0.09 18.11 -24.40
C GLY A 288 -0.90 16.96 -24.31
N ILE A 289 -1.10 16.30 -25.45
CA ILE A 289 -1.88 15.07 -25.55
C ILE A 289 -1.11 14.12 -26.47
N THR A 290 -0.88 12.90 -26.02
CA THR A 290 -0.46 11.80 -26.89
C THR A 290 -1.71 11.02 -27.32
N LEU A 291 -1.94 10.91 -28.62
CA LEU A 291 -3.03 10.15 -29.20
C LEU A 291 -2.46 8.87 -29.82
N LEU A 292 -2.87 7.71 -29.32
CA LEU A 292 -2.51 6.42 -29.92
C LEU A 292 -3.66 5.91 -30.79
N HIS A 293 -3.32 5.44 -31.99
CA HIS A 293 -4.20 4.61 -32.80
C HIS A 293 -3.99 3.16 -32.41
N VAL A 294 -5.05 2.49 -31.98
CA VAL A 294 -4.98 1.13 -31.43
C VAL A 294 -5.98 0.22 -32.12
N LEU A 295 -5.66 -1.07 -32.17
CA LEU A 295 -6.60 -2.15 -32.43
C LEU A 295 -6.87 -2.83 -31.09
N PHE A 296 -8.15 -3.07 -30.80
CA PHE A 296 -8.53 -3.89 -29.64
C PHE A 296 -8.64 -5.36 -30.05
N HIS A 297 -8.54 -6.25 -29.08
CA HIS A 297 -9.10 -7.59 -29.26
C HIS A 297 -10.60 -7.48 -29.56
N ASP A 298 -11.14 -8.39 -30.35
CA ASP A 298 -12.59 -8.41 -30.59
C ASP A 298 -13.32 -8.71 -29.28
N ARG A 299 -12.85 -9.73 -28.55
CA ARG A 299 -13.42 -10.25 -27.31
C ARG A 299 -12.33 -10.59 -26.30
N LEU A 300 -12.69 -10.59 -25.02
CA LEU A 300 -11.83 -11.02 -23.92
C LEU A 300 -12.57 -12.00 -23.01
N PRO A 301 -11.86 -12.88 -22.29
CA PRO A 301 -12.47 -13.64 -21.20
C PRO A 301 -13.11 -12.70 -20.17
N ALA A 302 -14.27 -13.08 -19.61
CA ALA A 302 -15.06 -12.23 -18.72
C ALA A 302 -14.25 -11.64 -17.55
N GLY A 303 -13.39 -12.45 -16.91
CA GLY A 303 -12.53 -11.99 -15.82
C GLY A 303 -11.51 -10.93 -16.25
N VAL A 304 -10.98 -11.01 -17.48
CA VAL A 304 -10.05 -10.01 -18.02
C VAL A 304 -10.81 -8.73 -18.40
N MET A 305 -11.99 -8.86 -19.05
CA MET A 305 -12.84 -7.71 -19.37
C MET A 305 -13.25 -6.94 -18.11
N LYS A 306 -13.60 -7.65 -17.03
CA LYS A 306 -13.90 -7.06 -15.72
C LYS A 306 -12.74 -6.22 -15.19
N GLN A 307 -11.52 -6.75 -15.23
CA GLN A 307 -10.32 -6.02 -14.80
C GLN A 307 -10.08 -4.75 -15.63
N VAL A 308 -10.19 -4.87 -16.96
CA VAL A 308 -10.04 -3.72 -17.88
C VAL A 308 -11.09 -2.64 -17.58
N LEU A 309 -12.36 -3.01 -17.42
CA LEU A 309 -13.45 -2.07 -17.15
C LEU A 309 -13.38 -1.45 -15.75
N ALA A 310 -12.93 -2.20 -14.74
CA ALA A 310 -12.70 -1.65 -13.40
C ALA A 310 -11.55 -0.65 -13.40
N GLY A 311 -10.48 -0.91 -14.16
CA GLY A 311 -9.32 -0.03 -14.27
C GLY A 311 -9.53 1.21 -15.14
N TYR A 312 -10.59 1.26 -15.95
CA TYR A 312 -10.90 2.38 -16.84
C TYR A 312 -12.25 3.03 -16.46
N ASP A 313 -12.20 4.25 -15.90
CA ASP A 313 -13.37 5.07 -15.51
C ASP A 313 -14.38 4.35 -14.58
N ASN A 314 -13.87 3.39 -13.79
CA ASN A 314 -14.66 2.48 -12.96
C ASN A 314 -15.92 1.94 -13.66
N ARG A 315 -15.80 1.66 -14.96
CA ARG A 315 -16.95 1.34 -15.82
C ARG A 315 -17.62 0.03 -15.45
N TYR A 316 -16.88 -0.89 -14.83
CA TYR A 316 -17.45 -2.14 -14.35
C TYR A 316 -18.55 -1.89 -13.31
N ASP A 317 -18.26 -1.17 -12.23
CA ASP A 317 -19.24 -0.90 -11.17
C ASP A 317 -20.43 -0.10 -11.73
N ARG A 318 -20.18 0.91 -12.56
CA ARG A 318 -21.24 1.69 -13.21
C ARG A 318 -22.13 0.85 -14.12
N LEU A 319 -21.55 -0.15 -14.80
CA LEU A 319 -22.31 -1.08 -15.61
C LEU A 319 -23.13 -2.03 -14.75
N VAL A 320 -22.56 -2.54 -13.65
CA VAL A 320 -23.30 -3.36 -12.68
C VAL A 320 -24.50 -2.58 -12.15
N ASP A 321 -24.29 -1.35 -11.68
CA ASP A 321 -25.36 -0.47 -11.18
C ASP A 321 -26.47 -0.29 -12.23
N ALA A 322 -26.10 0.10 -13.46
CA ALA A 322 -27.04 0.34 -14.55
C ALA A 322 -27.82 -0.91 -14.98
N VAL A 323 -27.20 -2.09 -14.96
CA VAL A 323 -27.88 -3.36 -15.25
C VAL A 323 -28.82 -3.73 -14.11
N THR A 324 -28.38 -3.60 -12.86
CA THR A 324 -29.20 -3.95 -11.68
C THR A 324 -30.39 -3.01 -11.45
N GLU A 325 -30.43 -1.86 -12.12
CA GLU A 325 -31.61 -0.99 -12.17
C GLU A 325 -32.77 -1.65 -12.94
N THR A 326 -32.48 -2.56 -13.88
CA THR A 326 -33.48 -3.20 -14.76
C THR A 326 -33.56 -4.71 -14.62
N GLU A 327 -32.44 -5.37 -14.31
CA GLU A 327 -32.30 -6.82 -14.20
C GLU A 327 -32.05 -7.23 -12.75
N SER A 328 -32.57 -8.39 -12.33
CA SER A 328 -32.47 -8.85 -10.94
C SER A 328 -31.05 -9.25 -10.51
N THR A 329 -30.19 -9.63 -11.46
CA THR A 329 -28.81 -10.05 -11.21
C THR A 329 -27.88 -9.64 -12.35
N PHE A 330 -26.62 -9.32 -12.01
CA PHE A 330 -25.59 -9.06 -13.01
C PHE A 330 -24.92 -10.37 -13.44
N ARG A 331 -25.13 -10.74 -14.71
CA ARG A 331 -24.47 -11.90 -15.33
C ARG A 331 -23.04 -11.55 -15.78
N GLU A 332 -22.05 -11.87 -14.96
CA GLU A 332 -20.62 -11.60 -15.26
C GLU A 332 -20.11 -12.34 -16.51
N ASP A 333 -20.64 -13.53 -16.79
CA ASP A 333 -20.29 -14.35 -17.97
C ASP A 333 -20.50 -13.60 -19.29
N ARG A 334 -21.53 -12.73 -19.34
CA ARG A 334 -21.85 -11.91 -20.52
C ARG A 334 -20.81 -10.83 -20.81
N LEU A 335 -19.84 -10.57 -19.93
CA LEU A 335 -18.73 -9.69 -20.27
C LEU A 335 -17.86 -10.23 -21.41
N GLY A 336 -17.70 -11.56 -21.50
CA GLY A 336 -17.09 -12.19 -22.69
C GLY A 336 -17.99 -12.13 -23.93
N GLU A 337 -19.27 -11.83 -23.68
CA GLU A 337 -20.42 -11.58 -24.55
C GLU A 337 -20.35 -10.25 -25.36
N VAL A 338 -19.48 -9.32 -24.98
CA VAL A 338 -19.43 -7.94 -25.51
C VAL A 338 -18.12 -7.63 -26.24
N SER A 339 -18.19 -6.86 -27.32
CA SER A 339 -16.97 -6.42 -28.01
C SER A 339 -16.16 -5.47 -27.12
N VAL A 340 -14.84 -5.61 -27.10
CA VAL A 340 -13.97 -4.76 -26.25
C VAL A 340 -14.16 -3.29 -26.58
N ALA A 341 -14.23 -2.96 -27.86
CA ALA A 341 -14.41 -1.60 -28.31
C ALA A 341 -15.75 -1.02 -27.85
N ASP A 342 -16.84 -1.79 -27.88
CA ASP A 342 -18.15 -1.31 -27.45
C ASP A 342 -18.24 -1.20 -25.92
N ALA A 343 -17.66 -2.16 -25.18
CA ALA A 343 -17.58 -2.11 -23.72
C ALA A 343 -16.84 -0.86 -23.21
N LEU A 344 -15.77 -0.46 -23.90
CA LEU A 344 -14.95 0.72 -23.54
C LEU A 344 -15.55 2.05 -24.01
N ILE A 345 -16.26 2.08 -25.14
CA ILE A 345 -16.60 3.34 -25.84
C ILE A 345 -18.09 3.69 -25.74
N LEU A 346 -19.00 2.71 -25.77
CA LEU A 346 -20.42 3.02 -25.75
C LEU A 346 -20.83 3.65 -24.41
N PRO A 347 -21.89 4.48 -24.39
CA PRO A 347 -22.50 4.91 -23.14
C PRO A 347 -22.86 3.71 -22.27
N ILE A 348 -22.70 3.84 -20.95
CA ILE A 348 -22.99 2.76 -20.01
C ILE A 348 -24.41 2.21 -20.19
N THR A 349 -25.39 3.07 -20.46
CA THR A 349 -26.78 2.67 -20.73
C THR A 349 -26.91 1.78 -21.96
N ALA A 350 -26.24 2.11 -23.07
CA ALA A 350 -26.26 1.30 -24.28
C ALA A 350 -25.53 -0.04 -24.10
N THR A 351 -24.47 -0.08 -23.29
CA THR A 351 -23.81 -1.33 -22.91
C THR A 351 -24.70 -2.17 -21.98
N ALA A 352 -25.39 -1.53 -21.02
CA ALA A 352 -26.32 -2.19 -20.11
C ALA A 352 -27.52 -2.80 -20.84
N ASP A 353 -28.00 -2.18 -21.92
CA ASP A 353 -29.08 -2.74 -22.75
C ASP A 353 -28.71 -4.10 -23.37
N MET A 354 -27.41 -4.41 -23.50
CA MET A 354 -26.96 -5.73 -23.93
C MET A 354 -27.26 -6.81 -22.89
N TRP A 355 -27.46 -6.46 -21.60
CA TRP A 355 -27.81 -7.40 -20.54
C TRP A 355 -29.30 -7.73 -20.50
N ARG A 356 -30.16 -6.99 -21.21
CA ARG A 356 -31.58 -7.28 -21.26
C ARG A 356 -31.82 -8.68 -21.82
N THR A 357 -32.62 -9.47 -21.12
CA THR A 357 -33.15 -10.71 -21.66
C THR A 357 -34.18 -10.40 -22.74
N ALA A 358 -34.25 -11.22 -23.80
CA ALA A 358 -35.18 -11.03 -24.92
C ALA A 358 -36.68 -11.24 -24.57
N ASP A 359 -37.05 -11.11 -23.30
CA ASP A 359 -38.41 -11.30 -22.79
C ASP A 359 -39.11 -9.95 -22.56
N GLY A 360 -39.21 -9.16 -23.64
CA GLY A 360 -39.91 -7.87 -23.63
C GLY A 360 -40.28 -7.35 -25.02
N ALA A 361 -40.36 -8.24 -26.01
CA ALA A 361 -40.98 -7.95 -27.30
C ALA A 361 -42.37 -8.61 -27.32
N GLU A 362 -43.33 -8.00 -26.62
CA GLU A 362 -44.76 -8.08 -26.97
C GLU A 362 -45.28 -6.67 -27.25
#